data_AF-A0A920LFV2-F1
#
_entry.id   AF-A0A920LFV2-F1
#
_cell.length_a   1.000
_cell.length_b   1.000
_cell.length_c   1.000
_cell.angle_alpha   90.00
_cell.angle_beta   90.00
_cell.angle_gamma   90.00
#
_symmetry.space_group_name_H-M   'P 1'
#
loop_
_entity.id
_entity.type
_entity.pdbx_description
1 polymer ?
#
loop_
_entity_poly.entity_id
_entity_poly.type
_entity_poly.pdbx_seq_one_letter_code
_entity_poly.pdbx_strand_id
1 'polypeptide(L)'
;MEVFDETGKSIVKLSPGKSKGMNFVTWNYRMSQPKVAKGKTLARGGLTSPRVKEGRYNIVINKGRDSFLNLYMFQMILAQI
;
A
#
# COMPACT_ATOMS: atom_id res chain seq x y z
N MET A 1 -9.08 -2.05 -4.05
CA MET A 1 -7.77 -2.65 -4.37
C MET A 1 -7.02 -2.79 -3.07
N GLU A 2 -6.38 -3.92 -2.85
CA GLU A 2 -5.61 -4.17 -1.64
C GLU A 2 -4.23 -4.68 -2.01
N VAL A 3 -3.23 -4.30 -1.22
CA VAL A 3 -1.84 -4.72 -1.40
C VAL A 3 -1.48 -5.64 -0.24
N PHE A 4 -1.02 -6.84 -0.58
CA PHE A 4 -0.57 -7.85 0.35
C PHE A 4 0.94 -8.02 0.26
N ASP A 5 1.58 -8.30 1.40
CA ASP A 5 2.97 -8.72 1.44
C ASP A 5 3.13 -10.20 1.07
N GLU A 6 4.38 -10.67 1.04
CA GLU A 6 4.73 -12.08 0.79
C GLU A 6 4.11 -13.05 1.81
N THR A 7 3.75 -12.56 2.99
CA THR A 7 3.12 -13.36 4.05
C THR A 7 1.60 -13.39 3.95
N GLY A 8 1.01 -12.69 2.97
CA GLY A 8 -0.44 -12.59 2.78
C GLY A 8 -1.11 -11.58 3.71
N LYS A 9 -0.35 -10.69 4.37
CA LYS A 9 -0.90 -9.64 5.24
C LYS A 9 -1.23 -8.39 4.42
N SER A 10 -2.43 -7.84 4.64
CA SER A 10 -2.85 -6.59 4.01
C SER A 10 -2.04 -5.41 4.56
N ILE A 11 -1.28 -4.77 3.68
CA ILE A 11 -0.38 -3.65 4.00
C ILE A 11 -1.11 -2.31 3.86
N VAL A 12 -1.90 -2.18 2.79
CA VAL A 12 -2.68 -0.99 2.50
C VAL A 12 -3.88 -1.32 1.63
N LYS A 13 -4.98 -0.62 1.88
CA LYS A 13 -6.16 -0.61 1.03
C LYS A 13 -6.15 0.66 0.19
N LEU A 14 -6.14 0.47 -1.13
CA LEU A 14 -6.20 1.54 -2.11
C LEU A 14 -7.61 1.59 -2.72
N SER A 15 -8.14 2.79 -2.86
CA SER A 15 -9.42 3.03 -3.53
C SER A 15 -9.14 3.37 -4.99
N PRO A 16 -9.21 2.40 -5.93
CA PRO A 16 -9.12 2.72 -7.35
C PRO A 16 -10.31 3.60 -7.73
N GLY A 17 -10.09 4.59 -8.60
CA GLY A 17 -11.17 5.42 -9.13
C GLY A 17 -12.30 4.55 -9.71
N LYS A 18 -13.55 5.01 -9.56
CA LYS A 18 -14.75 4.33 -10.08
C LYS A 18 -15.17 4.82 -11.46
N SER A 19 -14.39 5.72 -12.06
CA SER A 19 -14.69 6.32 -13.37
C SER A 19 -14.62 5.27 -14.48
N LYS A 20 -15.53 5.39 -15.46
CA LYS A 20 -15.46 4.59 -16.70
C LYS A 20 -14.15 4.94 -17.42
N GLY A 21 -13.41 3.91 -17.86
CA GLY A 21 -12.13 4.06 -18.54
C GLY A 21 -10.94 3.57 -17.71
N MET A 22 -9.74 4.07 -18.06
CA MET A 22 -8.49 3.75 -17.39
C MET A 22 -8.34 4.60 -16.13
N ASN A 23 -8.06 3.96 -14.99
CA ASN A 23 -7.80 4.65 -13.73
C ASN A 23 -6.33 4.44 -13.35
N PHE A 24 -5.60 5.54 -13.13
CA PHE A 24 -4.24 5.50 -12.60
C PHE A 24 -4.30 5.52 -11.08
N VAL A 25 -3.64 4.55 -10.44
CA VAL A 25 -3.53 4.46 -8.98
C VAL A 25 -2.05 4.44 -8.64
N THR A 26 -1.59 5.49 -7.97
CA THR A 26 -0.19 5.59 -7.52
C THR A 26 -0.08 5.12 -6.08
N TRP A 27 0.82 4.18 -5.83
CA TRP A 27 1.17 3.74 -4.49
C TRP A 27 2.63 4.10 -4.18
N ASN A 28 2.84 4.91 -3.15
CA ASN A 28 4.18 5.41 -2.78
C ASN A 28 4.98 4.42 -1.92
N TYR A 29 4.70 3.12 -1.99
CA TYR A 29 5.35 2.07 -1.19
C TYR A 29 5.30 2.34 0.33
N ARG A 30 4.24 3.01 0.79
CA ARG A 30 4.00 3.28 2.21
C ARG A 30 2.93 2.34 2.73
N MET A 31 3.15 1.81 3.93
CA MET A 31 2.12 1.07 4.64
C MET A 31 1.09 2.01 5.27
N SER A 32 -0.06 1.47 5.66
CA SER A 32 -1.06 2.24 6.42
C SER A 32 -0.42 2.84 7.68
N GLN A 33 -0.86 4.05 8.07
CA GLN A 33 -0.36 4.69 9.28
C GLN A 33 -0.59 3.78 10.50
N PRO A 34 0.37 3.74 11.44
CA PRO A 34 0.17 3.01 12.68
C PRO A 34 -1.07 3.54 13.41
N LYS A 35 -1.91 2.64 13.92
CA LYS A 35 -3.10 3.02 14.70
C LYS A 35 -2.65 3.62 16.03
N VAL A 36 -2.53 4.94 16.07
CA VAL A 36 -2.23 5.68 17.30
C VAL A 36 -3.50 5.76 18.16
N ALA A 37 -3.37 5.54 19.47
CA ALA A 37 -4.48 5.81 20.40
C ALA A 37 -4.87 7.29 20.33
N LYS A 38 -6.16 7.61 20.52
CA LYS A 38 -6.67 8.99 20.57
C LYS A 38 -6.12 9.71 21.82
N GLY A 39 -4.87 10.14 21.78
CA GLY A 39 -4.25 10.99 22.80
C GLY A 39 -4.37 12.47 22.43
N LYS A 40 -4.38 13.36 23.44
CA LYS A 40 -4.45 14.83 23.27
C LYS A 40 -3.20 15.45 22.62
N THR A 41 -2.23 14.65 22.18
CA THR A 41 -0.96 15.12 21.63
C THR A 41 -0.77 14.52 20.26
N LEU A 42 -0.55 15.37 19.26
CA LEU A 42 -0.21 14.97 17.89
C LEU A 42 1.16 14.27 17.92
N ALA A 43 1.19 12.95 18.07
CA ALA A 43 2.42 12.18 18.07
C ALA A 43 3.05 12.29 16.68
N ARG A 44 4.18 13.02 16.57
CA ARG A 44 4.90 13.24 15.29
C ARG A 44 5.22 11.94 14.55
N GLY A 45 5.46 10.85 15.28
CA GLY A 45 5.69 9.50 14.72
C GLY A 45 4.44 8.79 14.19
N GLY A 46 3.23 9.26 14.51
CA GLY A 46 1.97 8.72 13.98
C GLY A 46 1.58 9.29 12.61
N LEU A 47 2.21 10.39 12.18
CA LEU A 47 1.90 11.07 10.93
C LEU A 47 2.77 10.61 9.75
N THR A 48 3.96 10.08 10.02
CA THR A 48 4.86 9.56 8.98
C THR A 48 4.65 8.07 8.79
N SER A 49 3.91 7.68 7.75
CA SER A 49 3.82 6.25 7.37
C SER A 49 5.21 5.71 7.01
N PRO A 50 5.68 4.63 7.66
CA PRO A 50 6.91 3.97 7.26
C PRO A 50 6.80 3.39 5.85
N ARG A 51 7.95 3.24 5.18
CA ARG A 51 8.03 2.55 3.89
C ARG A 51 8.00 1.04 4.10
N VAL A 52 7.47 0.33 3.13
CA VAL A 52 7.50 -1.14 3.11
C VAL A 52 8.92 -1.63 2.84
N LYS A 53 9.23 -2.86 3.27
CA LYS A 53 10.52 -3.49 2.98
C LYS A 53 10.61 -3.86 1.51
N GLU A 54 11.83 -4.06 1.01
CA GLU A 54 12.01 -4.69 -0.30
C GLU A 54 11.41 -6.11 -0.32
N GLY A 55 10.89 -6.53 -1.47
CA GLY A 55 10.23 -7.82 -1.63
C GLY A 55 9.07 -7.79 -2.63
N ARG A 56 8.36 -8.92 -2.71
CA ARG A 56 7.19 -9.07 -3.60
C ARG A 56 5.90 -8.65 -2.90
N TYR A 57 5.04 -7.97 -3.66
CA TYR A 57 3.74 -7.50 -3.21
C TYR A 57 2.66 -7.93 -4.18
N ASN A 58 1.60 -8.51 -3.64
CA ASN A 58 0.45 -8.96 -4.39
C ASN A 58 -0.61 -7.86 -4.37
N ILE A 59 -0.95 -7.32 -5.53
CA ILE A 59 -2.01 -6.33 -5.69
C ILE A 59 -3.26 -7.05 -6.17
N VAL A 60 -4.30 -7.03 -5.32
CA VAL A 60 -5.59 -7.65 -5.62
C VAL A 60 -6.62 -6.56 -5.89
N ILE A 61 -7.27 -6.67 -7.05
CA ILE A 61 -8.34 -5.77 -7.48
C ILE A 61 -9.61 -6.59 -7.64
N ASN A 62 -10.57 -6.36 -6.76
CA ASN A 62 -11.92 -6.93 -6.89
C ASN A 62 -12.80 -5.94 -7.65
N LYS A 63 -13.35 -6.36 -8.80
CA LYS A 63 -14.26 -5.57 -9.63
C LYS A 63 -15.50 -6.40 -9.93
N GLY A 64 -16.60 -6.09 -9.25
CA GLY A 64 -17.83 -6.88 -9.38
C GLY A 64 -17.61 -8.31 -8.88
N ARG A 65 -17.70 -9.29 -9.79
CA ARG A 65 -17.45 -10.71 -9.50
C ARG A 65 -16.03 -11.17 -9.84
N ASP A 66 -15.25 -10.33 -10.51
CA ASP A 66 -13.91 -10.67 -10.98
C ASP A 66 -12.85 -10.22 -9.98
N SER A 67 -11.81 -11.04 -9.84
CA SER A 67 -10.62 -10.75 -9.03
C SER A 67 -9.40 -10.77 -9.94
N PHE A 68 -8.67 -9.65 -9.97
CA PHE A 68 -7.42 -9.53 -10.72
C PHE A 68 -6.25 -9.48 -9.75
N LEU A 69 -5.26 -10.34 -9.99
CA LEU A 69 -4.01 -10.42 -9.23
C LEU A 69 -2.87 -9.87 -10.09
N ASN A 70 -2.09 -8.95 -9.54
CA ASN A 70 -0.84 -8.50 -10.14
C ASN A 70 0.29 -8.58 -9.11
N LEU A 71 1.45 -9.07 -9.56
CA LEU A 71 2.62 -9.24 -8.71
C LEU A 71 3.64 -8.14 -9.00
N TYR A 72 4.00 -7.38 -7.98
CA TYR A 72 4.98 -6.30 -8.06
C TYR A 72 6.20 -6.62 -7.22
N MET A 73 7.39 -6.36 -7.75
CA MET A 73 8.63 -6.47 -7.01
C MET A 73 9.12 -5.08 -6.67
N PHE A 74 9.28 -4.80 -5.37
CA PHE A 74 9.86 -3.56 -4.88
C PHE A 74 11.29 -3.83 -4.43
N GLN A 75 12.25 -3.18 -5.09
CA GLN A 75 13.65 -3.22 -4.70
C GLN A 75 14.06 -1.82 -4.26
N MET A 76 14.64 -1.70 -3.06
CA MET A 76 15.22 -0.45 -2.62
C MET A 76 16.61 -0.32 -3.24
N ILE A 77 16.77 0.59 -4.20
CA ILE A 77 18.10 0.93 -4.69
C ILE A 77 18.74 1.84 -3.64
N LEU A 78 19.72 1.31 -2.91
CA LEU A 78 20.61 2.14 -2.10
C LEU A 78 21.42 2.99 -3.08
N ALA A 79 21.13 4.29 -3.13
CA ALA A 79 22.05 5.24 -3.75
C ALA A 79 23.35 5.21 -2.93
N GLN A 80 24.37 4.55 -3.48
CA GLN A 80 25.74 4.68 -3.02
C GLN A 80 26.22 6.05 -3.50
N ILE A 81 26.17 7.06 -2.63
CA ILE A 81 26.93 8.30 -2.74
C ILE A 81 27.60 8.51 -1.38
#